data_AF-A0A958H527-F1
#
_entry.id   AF-A0A958H527-F1
#
_cell.length_a   1.000
_cell.length_b   1.000
_cell.length_c   1.000
_cell.angle_alpha   90.00
_cell.angle_beta   90.00
_cell.angle_gamma   90.00
#
_symmetry.space_group_name_H-M   'P 1'
#
loop_
_entity.id
_entity.type
_entity.pdbx_description
1 polymer ?
#
loop_
_entity_poly.entity_id
_entity_poly.type
_entity_poly.pdbx_seq_one_letter_code
_entity_poly.pdbx_strand_id
1 'polypeptide(L)' 'MQAQMSSTSDQPSRRYHFFILGLSRQPGNRPGEPESWRISLENSQTAERKGFTDLAELYGFLSAWLEGSGQVTARHDD' A
#
# COMPACT_ATOMS: atom_id res chain seq x y z
N MET A 1 41.20 32.15 6.69
CA MET A 1 40.88 30.92 5.93
C MET A 1 40.01 30.04 6.84
N GLN A 2 38.69 29.96 6.62
CA GLN A 2 37.81 29.07 7.39
C GLN A 2 37.26 27.98 6.46
N ALA A 3 37.36 26.73 6.91
CA ALA A 3 37.01 25.53 6.17
C ALA A 3 35.50 25.34 6.10
N GLN A 4 35.00 25.08 4.90
CA GLN A 4 33.62 24.68 4.63
C GLN A 4 33.39 23.27 5.17
N MET A 5 32.57 23.13 6.22
CA MET A 5 32.01 21.84 6.64
C MET A 5 30.85 21.49 5.72
N SER A 6 31.15 20.99 4.52
CA SER A 6 30.17 20.36 3.65
C SER A 6 30.02 18.90 4.06
N SER A 7 29.01 18.60 4.88
CA SER A 7 28.61 17.22 5.17
C SER A 7 27.09 17.11 5.07
N THR A 8 26.56 17.36 3.88
CA THR A 8 25.23 16.89 3.51
C THR A 8 25.33 15.41 3.20
N SER A 9 25.13 14.59 4.24
CA SER A 9 24.83 13.17 4.09
C SER A 9 23.50 13.07 3.34
N ASP A 10 23.57 12.92 2.01
CA ASP A 10 22.42 12.58 1.17
C ASP A 10 22.04 11.13 1.46
N GLN A 11 21.34 10.92 2.57
CA GLN A 11 20.75 9.62 2.87
C GLN A 11 19.45 9.55 2.06
N PRO A 12 19.30 8.60 1.13
CA PRO A 12 18.08 8.51 0.35
C PRO A 12 16.91 8.28 1.31
N SER A 13 15.99 9.24 1.34
CA SER A 13 14.75 9.16 2.12
C SER A 13 14.05 7.85 1.78
N ARG A 14 14.13 6.85 2.67
CA ARG A 14 13.42 5.58 2.49
C ARG A 14 11.93 5.91 2.41
N ARG A 15 11.34 5.77 1.22
CA ARG A 15 9.89 5.87 1.04
C ARG A 15 9.27 4.60 1.60
N TYR A 16 8.67 4.72 2.78
CA TYR A 16 7.85 3.67 3.34
C TYR A 16 6.43 3.79 2.79
N HIS A 17 5.90 2.67 2.33
CA HIS A 17 4.49 2.54 1.99
C HIS A 17 3.80 1.76 3.10
N PHE A 18 2.68 2.27 3.57
CA PHE A 18 1.92 1.68 4.66
C PHE A 18 0.44 1.64 4.26
N PHE A 19 -0.21 0.56 4.67
CA PHE A 19 -1.63 0.35 4.43
C PHE A 19 -2.31 0.00 5.75
N ILE A 20 -3.59 0.35 5.86
CA ILE A 20 -4.44 -0.09 6.96
C ILE A 20 -5.23 -1.31 6.47
N LEU A 21 -5.09 -2.44 7.17
CA LEU A 21 -5.84 -3.66 6.90
C LEU A 21 -7.12 -3.67 7.75
N GLY A 22 -8.28 -3.70 7.10
CA GLY A 22 -9.58 -3.82 7.73
C GLY A 22 -10.21 -5.19 7.50
N LEU A 23 -10.76 -5.78 8.57
CA LEU A 23 -11.55 -7.01 8.53
C LEU A 23 -12.97 -6.71 9.04
N SER A 24 -13.98 -7.03 8.25
CA SER A 24 -15.37 -6.85 8.65
C SER A 24 -16.21 -8.08 8.33
N ARG A 25 -17.22 -8.34 9.15
CA ARG A 25 -18.22 -9.36 8.85
C ARG A 25 -19.31 -8.73 8.02
N GLN A 26 -19.65 -9.36 6.91
CA GLN A 26 -20.83 -9.07 6.13
C GLN A 26 -21.93 -10.05 6.55
N PRO A 27 -23.06 -9.53 7.08
CA PRO A 27 -24.19 -10.39 7.39
C PRO A 27 -24.71 -11.04 6.11
N GLY A 28 -25.23 -12.27 6.24
CA GLY A 28 -26.00 -12.88 5.17
C GLY A 28 -27.20 -11.99 4.80
N ASN A 29 -27.60 -12.00 3.53
CA ASN A 29 -28.76 -11.24 3.07
C ASN A 29 -30.08 -11.88 3.53
N ARG A 30 -30.04 -13.14 3.98
CA ARG A 30 -31.22 -13.90 4.41
C ARG A 30 -31.03 -14.56 5.77
N PRO A 31 -32.12 -14.78 6.54
CA PRO A 31 -32.06 -15.59 7.74
C PRO A 31 -31.51 -17.00 7.42
N GLY A 32 -30.45 -17.40 8.12
CA GLY A 32 -29.79 -18.70 7.92
C GLY A 32 -28.67 -18.71 6.87
N GLU A 33 -28.42 -17.61 6.16
CA GLU A 33 -27.20 -17.50 5.37
C GLU A 33 -25.97 -17.33 6.28
N PRO A 34 -24.84 -17.97 5.95
CA PRO A 34 -23.61 -17.82 6.71
C PRO A 34 -23.07 -16.39 6.61
N GLU A 35 -22.53 -15.88 7.71
CA GLU A 35 -21.75 -14.63 7.70
C GLU A 35 -20.52 -14.81 6.79
N SER A 36 -20.24 -13.80 5.97
CA SER A 36 -19.03 -13.76 5.17
C SER A 36 -18.04 -12.76 5.76
N TRP A 37 -16.74 -13.02 5.60
CA TRP A 37 -15.71 -12.07 5.98
C TRP A 37 -15.32 -11.25 4.76
N ARG A 38 -15.10 -9.95 4.97
CA ARG A 38 -14.59 -9.05 3.95
C ARG A 38 -13.29 -8.44 4.42
N ILE A 39 -12.35 -8.38 3.50
CA ILE A 39 -11.04 -7.81 3.72
C ILE A 39 -11.00 -6.46 2.99
N SER A 40 -10.29 -5.49 3.56
CA SER A 40 -10.05 -4.21 2.89
C SER A 40 -8.65 -3.71 3.18
N LEU A 41 -8.03 -3.09 2.18
CA LEU A 41 -6.82 -2.30 2.34
C LEU A 41 -7.17 -0.83 2.09
N GLU A 42 -6.69 0.03 2.97
CA GLU A 42 -6.73 1.47 2.78
C GLU A 42 -5.31 2.00 2.63
N ASN A 43 -5.08 2.78 1.57
CA ASN A 43 -3.85 3.53 1.38
C ASN A 43 -3.92 4.79 2.24
N SER A 44 -3.04 4.89 3.22
CA SER A 44 -2.99 6.02 4.16
C SER A 44 -2.63 7.36 3.51
N GLN A 45 -1.98 7.34 2.34
CA GLN A 45 -1.53 8.55 1.66
C GLN A 45 -2.62 9.12 0.75
N THR A 46 -3.44 8.25 0.14
CA THR A 46 -4.50 8.66 -0.80
C THR A 46 -5.90 8.53 -0.23
N ALA A 47 -6.05 7.94 0.97
CA ALA A 47 -7.32 7.53 1.57
C ALA A 47 -8.17 6.58 0.70
N GLU A 48 -7.59 6.03 -0.38
CA GLU A 48 -8.28 5.06 -1.23
C GLU A 48 -8.43 3.73 -0.51
N ARG A 49 -9.65 3.20 -0.51
CA ARG A 49 -9.97 1.91 0.09
C ARG A 49 -10.36 0.91 -1.00
N LYS A 50 -9.71 -0.25 -0.97
CA LYS A 50 -10.02 -1.39 -1.84
C LYS A 50 -10.48 -2.58 -1.00
N GLY A 51 -11.59 -3.18 -1.39
CA GLY A 51 -12.13 -4.39 -0.76
C GLY A 51 -11.71 -5.66 -1.51
N PHE A 52 -11.62 -6.77 -0.77
CA PHE A 52 -11.30 -8.10 -1.26
C PHE A 52 -12.23 -9.13 -0.62
N THR A 53 -12.60 -10.14 -1.38
CA THR A 53 -13.49 -11.23 -0.96
C THR A 53 -12.73 -12.30 -0.19
N ASP A 54 -11.46 -12.50 -0.53
CA ASP A 54 -10.60 -13.53 0.05
C ASP A 54 -9.12 -13.12 0.08
N LEU A 55 -8.30 -13.97 0.70
CA LEU A 55 -6.86 -13.73 0.86
C LEU A 55 -6.08 -13.84 -0.45
N ALA A 56 -6.56 -14.62 -1.43
CA ALA A 56 -5.88 -14.76 -2.71
C ALA A 56 -5.99 -13.47 -3.53
N GLU A 57 -7.16 -12.82 -3.53
CA GLU A 57 -7.34 -11.49 -4.13
C GLU A 57 -6.44 -10.43 -3.49
N LEU A 58 -6.37 -10.40 -2.15
CA LEU A 58 -5.48 -9.51 -1.40
C LEU A 58 -3.99 -9.75 -1.78
N TYR A 59 -3.57 -11.02 -1.77
CA TYR A 59 -2.20 -11.39 -2.09
C TYR A 59 -1.82 -11.02 -3.52
N GLY A 60 -2.69 -11.29 -4.48
CA GLY A 60 -2.48 -10.92 -5.88
C GLY A 60 -2.33 -9.42 -6.05
N PHE A 61 -3.16 -8.62 -5.37
CA PHE A 61 -3.04 -7.17 -5.37
C PHE A 61 -1.70 -6.68 -4.80
N LEU A 62 -1.30 -7.17 -3.63
CA LEU A 62 -0.03 -6.76 -3.00
C LEU A 62 1.19 -7.18 -3.84
N SER A 63 1.13 -8.36 -4.45
CA SER A 63 2.21 -8.87 -5.30
C SER A 63 2.37 -8.00 -6.55
N ALA A 64 1.26 -7.69 -7.24
CA ALA A 64 1.28 -6.79 -8.40
C ALA A 64 1.71 -5.36 -8.02
N TRP A 65 1.30 -4.88 -6.85
CA TRP A 65 1.68 -3.56 -6.35
C TRP A 65 3.18 -3.49 -6.06
N LEU A 66 3.76 -4.53 -5.44
CA LEU A 66 5.20 -4.62 -5.20
C LEU A 66 5.99 -4.70 -6.51
N GLU A 67 5.56 -5.50 -7.47
CA GLU A 67 6.21 -5.64 -8.78
C GLU A 67 6.11 -4.34 -9.61
N GLY A 68 4.97 -3.65 -9.56
CA GLY A 68 4.74 -2.38 -10.24
C GLY A 68 5.40 -1.16 -9.59
N SER A 69 5.69 -1.21 -8.27
CA SER A 69 6.37 -0.13 -7.55
C SER A 69 7.84 0.08 -7.95
N GLY A 70 8.40 -0.82 -8.76
CA GLY A 70 9.74 -0.70 -9.36
C GLY A 70 9.84 0.20 -10.59
N GLN A 71 8.72 0.70 -11.15
CA GLN A 71 8.73 1.64 -12.29
C GLN A 71 8.35 3.06 -11.87
N VAL A 72 9.22 3.71 -11.10
CA VAL A 72 9.40 5.15 -11.22
C VAL A 72 10.68 5.33 -12.03
N THR A 73 10.58 5.12 -13.34
CA THR A 73 11.63 5.54 -14.26
C THR A 73 11.77 7.04 -14.10
N ALA A 74 12.90 7.45 -13.54
CA ALA A 74 13.39 8.81 -13.61
C ALA A 74 13.26 9.28 -15.05
N ARG A 75 12.29 10.16 -15.31
CA ARG A 75 12.36 11.03 -16.49
C ARG A 75 13.34 12.13 -16.14
N HIS A 76 14.61 11.77 -16.32
CA HIS A 76 15.71 12.68 -16.54
C HIS A 76 15.79 12.85 -18.06
N ASP A 77 15.41 14.03 -18.56
CA ASP A 77 15.56 14.48 -19.95
C ASP A 77 15.34 16.01 -19.89
N ASP A 78 16.38 16.79 -19.60
CA ASP A 78 17.37 17.47 -20.49
C ASP A 78 17.12 18.99 -20.42
#